data_AF-A0A5B8FJ92-F1
#
_entry.id   AF-A0A5B8FJ92-F1
#
_cell.length_a   1.000
_cell.length_b   1.000
_cell.length_c   1.000
_cell.angle_alpha   90.00
_cell.angle_beta   90.00
_cell.angle_gamma   90.00
#
_symmetry.space_group_name_H-M   'P 1'
#
loop_
_entity.id
_entity.type
_entity.pdbx_description
1 polymer ?
#
loop_
_entity_poly.entity_id
_entity_poly.type
_entity_poly.pdbx_seq_one_letter_code
_entity_poly.pdbx_strand_id
1 'polypeptide(L)'
;MSLPEQLRGRLRLPVVAAPMFLASGPDLVVETCRAGALGTFPALNQRSTEGYGDWLSEIAARLAEIAAAGGPAPAPFGVNLIAHRTNPRLAADLEMTVRHKVPVVITSLGAVPELVEAVHGYGGLVFHDVISLRHARKAAVAGVDGIIAVCAGAGGHAGRMSPFALSSEIRAFFDGTLLLAGALNTGAHVAAARAMGADLAYMGTRFIATREAMSPPAHKAMILAASASDVLYTDRISGVHANFLRDSILAAGLDPDALPAHEGLDMAADVKAWKTIWSAGEGVGGISDLPGAAALCARIGAEYRAALAGVLADP
;
A
#
# COMPACT_ATOMS: atom_id res chain seq x y z
N MET A 1 -12.61 -16.40 -4.39
CA MET A 1 -11.66 -15.30 -4.57
C MET A 1 -12.06 -14.55 -5.81
N SER A 2 -12.26 -13.25 -5.70
CA SER A 2 -12.64 -12.37 -6.80
C SER A 2 -11.41 -11.81 -7.56
N LEU A 3 -10.30 -12.55 -7.56
CA LEU A 3 -9.06 -12.12 -8.20
C LEU A 3 -9.20 -12.13 -9.73
N PRO A 4 -8.85 -11.01 -10.41
CA PRO A 4 -8.76 -10.94 -11.86
C PRO A 4 -7.81 -11.99 -12.42
N GLU A 5 -8.08 -12.43 -13.64
CA GLU A 5 -7.30 -13.48 -14.32
C GLU A 5 -5.80 -13.13 -14.39
N GLN A 6 -5.49 -11.85 -14.59
CA GLN A 6 -4.13 -11.31 -14.62
C GLN A 6 -3.33 -11.58 -13.34
N LEU A 7 -3.99 -11.79 -12.19
CA LEU A 7 -3.35 -12.10 -10.90
C LEU A 7 -3.46 -13.59 -10.52
N ARG A 8 -4.36 -14.35 -11.12
CA ARG A 8 -4.57 -15.77 -10.79
C ARG A 8 -3.30 -16.58 -11.10
N GLY A 9 -2.87 -17.39 -10.13
CA GLY A 9 -1.65 -18.20 -10.25
C GLY A 9 -0.33 -17.42 -10.28
N ARG A 10 -0.37 -16.09 -10.26
CA ARG A 10 0.81 -15.21 -10.22
C ARG A 10 1.23 -14.81 -8.80
N LEU A 11 0.29 -14.87 -7.85
CA LEU A 11 0.54 -14.60 -6.44
C LEU A 11 0.70 -15.92 -5.67
N ARG A 12 1.80 -16.04 -4.92
CA ARG A 12 2.03 -17.16 -3.98
C ARG A 12 1.61 -16.82 -2.56
N LEU A 13 1.42 -15.53 -2.30
CA LEU A 13 0.96 -14.97 -1.04
C LEU A 13 -0.11 -13.91 -1.36
N PRO A 14 -1.30 -13.93 -0.73
CA PRO A 14 -2.34 -12.93 -0.94
C PRO A 14 -1.99 -11.61 -0.22
N VAL A 15 -0.83 -11.04 -0.55
CA VAL A 15 -0.26 -9.84 0.06
C VAL A 15 0.15 -8.87 -1.02
N VAL A 16 -0.12 -7.61 -0.74
CA VAL A 16 0.39 -6.45 -1.46
C VAL A 16 1.27 -5.66 -0.49
N ALA A 17 2.53 -5.42 -0.85
CA ALA A 17 3.32 -4.38 -0.20
C ALA A 17 2.80 -3.04 -0.69
N ALA A 18 2.23 -2.26 0.23
CA ALA A 18 1.57 -0.99 -0.09
C ALA A 18 2.57 0.01 -0.70
N PRO A 19 2.09 0.95 -1.54
CA PRO A 19 2.89 2.02 -2.09
C PRO A 19 3.08 3.07 -1.00
N MET A 20 4.30 3.15 -0.47
CA MET A 20 4.63 3.98 0.67
C MET A 20 5.49 5.15 0.22
N PHE A 21 5.02 6.37 0.49
CA PHE A 21 5.71 7.59 0.09
C PHE A 21 7.13 7.63 0.67
N LEU A 22 8.12 7.87 -0.19
CA LEU A 22 9.57 7.87 0.09
C LEU A 22 10.16 6.55 0.62
N ALA A 23 9.37 5.48 0.79
CA ALA A 23 9.83 4.19 1.28
C ALA A 23 9.86 3.10 0.19
N SER A 24 8.85 3.06 -0.70
CA SER A 24 8.80 2.09 -1.79
C SER A 24 9.64 2.53 -2.98
N GLY A 25 10.68 1.77 -3.30
CA GLY A 25 11.52 1.95 -4.50
C GLY A 25 11.70 0.64 -5.28
N PRO A 26 12.47 0.67 -6.40
CA PRO A 26 12.66 -0.49 -7.27
C PRO A 26 13.09 -1.76 -6.55
N ASP A 27 14.04 -1.67 -5.61
CA ASP A 27 14.54 -2.84 -4.86
C ASP A 27 13.45 -3.52 -4.03
N LEU A 28 12.67 -2.73 -3.26
CA LEU A 28 11.58 -3.27 -2.46
C LEU A 28 10.51 -3.92 -3.36
N VAL A 29 10.17 -3.27 -4.47
CA VAL A 29 9.18 -3.77 -5.42
C VAL A 29 9.64 -5.09 -6.04
N VAL A 30 10.85 -5.12 -6.60
CA VAL A 30 11.40 -6.29 -7.27
C VAL A 30 11.52 -7.48 -6.32
N GLU A 31 12.06 -7.28 -5.11
CA GLU A 31 12.24 -8.38 -4.16
C GLU A 31 10.91 -8.88 -3.57
N THR A 32 9.91 -8.01 -3.42
CA THR A 32 8.54 -8.41 -3.06
C THR A 32 7.91 -9.25 -4.16
N CYS A 33 7.99 -8.79 -5.41
CA CYS A 33 7.48 -9.49 -6.58
C CYS A 33 8.16 -10.84 -6.79
N ARG A 34 9.50 -10.90 -6.66
CA ARG A 34 10.30 -12.13 -6.68
C ARG A 34 9.77 -13.13 -5.65
N ALA A 35 9.41 -12.66 -4.46
CA ALA A 35 8.91 -13.49 -3.37
C ALA A 35 7.45 -13.96 -3.56
N GLY A 36 6.74 -13.45 -4.57
CA GLY A 36 5.40 -13.89 -4.96
C GLY A 36 4.27 -13.12 -4.29
N ALA A 37 4.55 -11.92 -3.78
CA ALA A 37 3.58 -10.92 -3.34
C ALA A 37 3.60 -9.72 -4.30
N LEU A 38 2.53 -8.94 -4.37
CA LEU A 38 2.46 -7.77 -5.26
C LEU A 38 3.33 -6.64 -4.68
N GLY A 39 4.41 -6.26 -5.36
CA GLY A 39 5.24 -5.10 -5.00
C GLY A 39 4.69 -3.82 -5.62
N THR A 40 4.50 -2.75 -4.84
CA THR A 40 3.98 -1.48 -5.36
C THR A 40 4.72 -0.24 -4.84
N PHE A 41 4.65 0.85 -5.59
CA PHE A 41 5.27 2.13 -5.23
C PHE A 41 4.48 3.34 -5.73
N PRO A 42 4.53 4.51 -5.08
CA PRO A 42 3.97 5.75 -5.61
C PRO A 42 4.80 6.32 -6.76
N ALA A 43 4.16 6.75 -7.86
CA ALA A 43 4.85 7.44 -8.96
C ALA A 43 5.57 8.72 -8.49
N LEU A 44 5.04 9.36 -7.45
CA LEU A 44 5.61 10.56 -6.84
C LEU A 44 6.85 10.31 -5.96
N ASN A 45 7.24 9.05 -5.72
CA ASN A 45 8.53 8.77 -5.07
C ASN A 45 9.70 9.16 -5.96
N GLN A 46 9.50 9.12 -7.29
CA GLN A 46 10.41 9.73 -8.22
C GLN A 46 10.15 11.23 -8.35
N ARG A 47 11.20 12.01 -8.61
CA ARG A 47 11.11 13.49 -8.66
C ARG A 47 10.51 14.00 -9.97
N SER A 48 10.68 13.26 -11.05
CA SER A 48 10.21 13.61 -12.39
C SER A 48 9.47 12.44 -13.04
N THR A 49 8.62 12.75 -14.02
CA THR A 49 7.94 11.75 -14.84
C THR A 49 8.92 10.89 -15.65
N GLU A 50 10.03 11.47 -16.10
CA GLU A 50 11.11 10.73 -16.78
C GLU A 50 11.76 9.70 -15.84
N GLY A 51 12.18 10.11 -14.65
CA GLY A 51 12.77 9.20 -13.65
C GLY A 51 11.77 8.14 -13.17
N TYR A 52 10.47 8.46 -13.14
CA TYR A 52 9.41 7.47 -12.95
C TYR A 52 9.41 6.42 -14.08
N GLY A 53 9.52 6.84 -15.34
CA GLY A 53 9.67 5.94 -16.48
C GLY A 53 10.91 5.05 -16.41
N ASP A 54 12.04 5.60 -15.95
CA ASP A 54 13.27 4.82 -15.74
C ASP A 54 13.05 3.71 -14.70
N TRP A 55 12.38 4.03 -13.59
CA TRP A 55 12.01 3.02 -12.58
C TRP A 55 11.08 1.94 -13.13
N LEU A 56 10.09 2.29 -13.95
CA LEU A 56 9.23 1.30 -14.61
C LEU A 56 10.03 0.35 -15.49
N SER A 57 10.96 0.90 -16.28
CA SER A 57 11.83 0.13 -17.17
C SER A 57 12.76 -0.79 -16.39
N GLU A 58 13.38 -0.28 -15.31
CA GLU A 58 14.26 -1.05 -14.43
C GLU A 58 13.52 -2.22 -13.77
N ILE A 59 12.35 -1.95 -13.16
CA ILE A 59 11.54 -2.97 -12.50
C ILE A 59 11.12 -4.04 -13.51
N ALA A 60 10.62 -3.65 -14.69
CA ALA A 60 10.21 -4.59 -15.71
C ALA A 60 11.36 -5.48 -16.20
N ALA A 61 12.54 -4.89 -16.45
CA ALA A 61 13.73 -5.63 -16.88
C ALA A 61 14.18 -6.65 -15.81
N ARG A 62 14.30 -6.22 -14.55
CA ARG A 62 14.69 -7.10 -13.44
C ARG A 62 13.70 -8.25 -13.23
N LEU A 63 12.40 -7.99 -13.35
CA LEU A 63 11.38 -9.05 -13.24
C LEU A 63 11.42 -10.01 -14.44
N ALA A 64 11.72 -9.53 -15.64
CA ALA A 64 11.91 -10.38 -16.82
C ALA A 64 13.14 -11.29 -16.67
N GLU A 65 14.25 -10.77 -16.14
CA GLU A 65 15.45 -11.56 -15.82
C GLU A 65 15.13 -12.66 -14.79
N ILE A 66 14.38 -12.33 -13.74
CA ILE A 66 13.95 -13.29 -12.72
C ILE A 66 13.09 -14.39 -13.34
N ALA A 67 12.17 -14.04 -14.24
CA ALA A 67 11.35 -15.02 -14.94
C ALA A 67 12.19 -15.91 -15.87
N ALA A 68 13.22 -15.36 -16.53
CA ALA A 68 14.08 -16.09 -17.45
C ALA A 68 15.09 -17.02 -16.73
N ALA A 69 15.47 -16.72 -15.49
CA ALA A 69 16.45 -17.47 -14.72
C ALA A 69 16.03 -18.90 -14.32
N GLY A 70 14.77 -19.29 -14.57
CA GLY A 70 14.24 -20.60 -14.21
C GLY A 70 13.83 -20.65 -12.74
N GLY A 71 12.53 -20.76 -12.49
CA GLY A 71 11.95 -20.75 -11.15
C GLY A 71 10.49 -20.32 -11.18
N PRO A 72 9.86 -20.14 -10.00
CA PRO A 72 8.50 -19.61 -9.94
C PRO A 72 8.46 -18.19 -10.53
N ALA A 73 7.54 -17.94 -11.48
CA ALA A 73 7.38 -16.63 -12.08
C ALA A 73 7.17 -15.54 -11.00
N PRO A 74 7.77 -14.35 -11.16
CA PRO A 74 7.54 -13.26 -10.22
C PRO A 74 6.09 -12.77 -10.31
N ALA A 75 5.59 -12.28 -9.18
CA ALA A 75 4.33 -11.57 -9.13
C ALA A 75 4.42 -10.26 -9.94
N PRO A 76 3.28 -9.76 -10.48
CA PRO A 76 3.25 -8.45 -11.11
C PRO A 76 3.55 -7.34 -10.09
N PHE A 77 4.04 -6.22 -10.59
CA PHE A 77 4.19 -4.99 -9.81
C PHE A 77 3.02 -4.05 -10.06
N GLY A 78 2.89 -3.03 -9.22
CA GLY A 78 1.95 -1.94 -9.44
C GLY A 78 2.49 -0.57 -9.06
N VAL A 79 1.77 0.46 -9.48
CA VAL A 79 2.09 1.86 -9.20
C VAL A 79 0.90 2.57 -8.56
N ASN A 80 1.13 3.45 -7.60
CA ASN A 80 0.11 4.38 -7.10
C ASN A 80 0.18 5.73 -7.82
N LEU A 81 -0.99 6.17 -8.31
CA LEU A 81 -1.23 7.50 -8.87
C LEU A 81 -2.19 8.25 -7.95
N ILE A 82 -1.75 9.39 -7.42
CA ILE A 82 -2.62 10.29 -6.65
C ILE A 82 -3.53 11.03 -7.62
N ALA A 83 -4.80 10.60 -7.70
CA ALA A 83 -5.79 11.05 -8.67
C ALA A 83 -6.54 12.29 -8.18
N HIS A 84 -5.80 13.28 -7.68
CA HIS A 84 -6.33 14.57 -7.23
C HIS A 84 -5.95 15.68 -8.21
N ARG A 85 -6.87 16.63 -8.42
CA ARG A 85 -6.69 17.74 -9.38
C ARG A 85 -5.46 18.64 -9.12
N THR A 86 -4.94 18.64 -7.90
CA THR A 86 -3.74 19.42 -7.53
C THR A 86 -2.45 18.68 -7.80
N ASN A 87 -2.48 17.42 -8.26
CA ASN A 87 -1.29 16.69 -8.68
C ASN A 87 -0.88 17.13 -10.10
N PRO A 88 0.19 17.94 -10.27
CA PRO A 88 0.57 18.47 -11.57
C PRO A 88 1.15 17.39 -12.49
N ARG A 89 1.53 16.23 -11.95
CA ARG A 89 2.15 15.13 -12.70
C ARG A 89 1.18 14.06 -13.16
N LEU A 90 -0.08 14.07 -12.69
CA LEU A 90 -1.02 12.97 -12.91
C LEU A 90 -1.17 12.58 -14.38
N ALA A 91 -1.37 13.56 -15.27
CA ALA A 91 -1.56 13.28 -16.70
C ALA A 91 -0.31 12.68 -17.35
N ALA A 92 0.86 13.27 -17.10
CA ALA A 92 2.13 12.81 -17.66
C ALA A 92 2.55 11.44 -17.10
N ASP A 93 2.36 11.22 -15.79
CA ASP A 93 2.63 9.93 -15.17
C ASP A 93 1.62 8.86 -15.64
N LEU A 94 0.36 9.20 -15.91
CA LEU A 94 -0.62 8.28 -16.50
C LEU A 94 -0.20 7.87 -17.92
N GLU A 95 0.24 8.82 -18.76
CA GLU A 95 0.76 8.51 -20.10
C GLU A 95 1.95 7.55 -20.04
N MET A 96 2.90 7.80 -19.13
CA MET A 96 4.02 6.88 -18.90
C MET A 96 3.58 5.51 -18.42
N THR A 97 2.57 5.46 -17.54
CA THR A 97 1.97 4.21 -17.03
C THR A 97 1.34 3.39 -18.17
N VAL A 98 0.60 4.04 -19.07
CA VAL A 98 0.00 3.42 -20.26
C VAL A 98 1.08 2.92 -21.22
N ARG A 99 2.10 3.74 -21.49
CA ARG A 99 3.21 3.37 -22.39
C ARG A 99 3.94 2.10 -21.92
N HIS A 100 4.14 1.96 -20.60
CA HIS A 100 4.80 0.80 -20.00
C HIS A 100 3.84 -0.36 -19.69
N LYS A 101 2.53 -0.16 -19.89
CA LYS A 101 1.49 -1.16 -19.60
C LYS A 101 1.59 -1.73 -18.19
N VAL A 102 1.65 -0.84 -17.19
CA VAL A 102 1.85 -1.24 -15.79
C VAL A 102 0.72 -2.21 -15.36
N PRO A 103 1.04 -3.41 -14.82
CA PRO A 103 0.01 -4.44 -14.61
C PRO A 103 -1.11 -4.05 -13.64
N VAL A 104 -0.77 -3.32 -12.58
CA VAL A 104 -1.71 -2.86 -11.54
C VAL A 104 -1.49 -1.38 -11.27
N VAL A 105 -2.55 -0.58 -11.42
CA VAL A 105 -2.57 0.83 -11.04
C VAL A 105 -3.43 0.98 -9.80
N ILE A 106 -2.86 1.58 -8.76
CA ILE A 106 -3.57 1.95 -7.55
C ILE A 106 -3.88 3.44 -7.63
N THR A 107 -5.11 3.83 -7.32
CA THR A 107 -5.50 5.24 -7.26
C THR A 107 -5.94 5.64 -5.86
N SER A 108 -5.73 6.90 -5.51
CA SER A 108 -6.15 7.47 -4.23
C SER A 108 -6.68 8.90 -4.41
N LEU A 109 -7.42 9.41 -3.41
CA LEU A 109 -8.07 10.73 -3.35
C LEU A 109 -9.16 11.03 -4.41
N GLY A 110 -9.15 10.36 -5.56
CA GLY A 110 -10.17 10.51 -6.60
C GLY A 110 -10.38 9.23 -7.41
N ALA A 111 -11.65 8.89 -7.64
CA ALA A 111 -12.04 7.85 -8.59
C ALA A 111 -12.37 8.54 -9.93
N VAL A 112 -11.49 8.38 -10.91
CA VAL A 112 -11.53 9.08 -12.21
C VAL A 112 -11.81 8.04 -13.31
N PRO A 113 -13.04 7.97 -13.85
CA PRO A 113 -13.41 6.96 -14.85
C PRO A 113 -12.48 6.95 -16.07
N GLU A 114 -12.03 8.11 -16.54
CA GLU A 114 -11.14 8.23 -17.70
C GLU A 114 -9.77 7.59 -17.45
N LEU A 115 -9.29 7.61 -16.19
CA LEU A 115 -8.07 6.91 -15.80
C LEU A 115 -8.30 5.40 -15.82
N VAL A 116 -9.46 4.94 -15.34
CA VAL A 116 -9.84 3.52 -15.37
C VAL A 116 -9.89 3.01 -16.81
N GLU A 117 -10.57 3.74 -17.69
CA GLU A 117 -10.65 3.42 -19.13
C GLU A 117 -9.27 3.37 -19.79
N ALA A 118 -8.38 4.33 -19.50
CA ALA A 118 -7.02 4.35 -20.03
C ALA A 118 -6.21 3.11 -19.60
N VAL A 119 -6.37 2.67 -18.35
CA VAL A 119 -5.68 1.49 -17.81
C VAL A 119 -6.26 0.19 -18.39
N HIS A 120 -7.58 0.08 -18.45
CA HIS A 120 -8.27 -1.05 -19.06
C HIS A 120 -7.96 -1.18 -20.55
N GLY A 121 -7.71 -0.07 -21.25
CA GLY A 121 -7.38 -0.06 -22.68
C GLY A 121 -6.14 -0.88 -23.08
N TYR A 122 -5.22 -1.13 -22.14
CA TYR A 122 -4.09 -2.04 -22.36
C TYR A 122 -4.17 -3.36 -21.56
N GLY A 123 -5.28 -3.59 -20.84
CA GLY A 123 -5.52 -4.78 -20.03
C GLY A 123 -4.98 -4.73 -18.59
N GLY A 124 -4.53 -3.56 -18.14
CA GLY A 124 -4.13 -3.34 -16.75
C GLY A 124 -5.32 -3.35 -15.78
N LEU A 125 -5.04 -3.48 -14.50
CA LEU A 125 -6.05 -3.45 -13.43
C LEU A 125 -6.01 -2.12 -12.68
N VAL A 126 -7.16 -1.65 -12.22
CA VAL A 126 -7.26 -0.49 -11.31
C VAL A 126 -7.80 -0.89 -9.95
N PHE A 127 -7.00 -0.68 -8.91
CA PHE A 127 -7.43 -0.74 -7.52
C PHE A 127 -7.54 0.67 -6.93
N HIS A 128 -8.50 0.90 -6.02
CA HIS A 128 -8.71 2.23 -5.45
C HIS A 128 -8.76 2.22 -3.92
N ASP A 129 -7.97 3.11 -3.30
CA ASP A 129 -7.94 3.32 -1.85
C ASP A 129 -9.21 4.03 -1.37
N VAL A 130 -9.88 3.45 -0.37
CA VAL A 130 -11.08 4.01 0.25
C VAL A 130 -11.00 3.97 1.76
N ILE A 131 -11.45 5.06 2.37
CA ILE A 131 -11.55 5.21 3.84
C ILE A 131 -13.00 5.27 4.34
N SER A 132 -13.97 5.16 3.42
CA SER A 132 -15.40 5.24 3.72
C SER A 132 -16.23 4.53 2.65
N LEU A 133 -17.47 4.16 3.00
CA LEU A 133 -18.42 3.55 2.07
C LEU A 133 -18.82 4.46 0.91
N ARG A 134 -18.90 5.77 1.16
CA ARG A 134 -19.15 6.75 0.09
C ARG A 134 -18.05 6.70 -0.96
N HIS A 135 -16.78 6.60 -0.54
CA HIS A 135 -15.65 6.47 -1.47
C HIS A 135 -15.69 5.12 -2.20
N ALA A 136 -15.99 4.02 -1.48
CA ALA A 136 -16.15 2.69 -2.06
C ALA A 136 -17.23 2.64 -3.14
N ARG A 137 -18.42 3.23 -2.90
CA ARG A 137 -19.49 3.28 -3.91
C ARG A 137 -19.08 4.08 -5.14
N LYS A 138 -18.38 5.21 -4.97
CA LYS A 138 -17.87 6.00 -6.09
C LYS A 138 -16.83 5.22 -6.91
N ALA A 139 -15.91 4.52 -6.23
CA ALA A 139 -14.91 3.70 -6.89
C ALA A 139 -15.57 2.56 -7.69
N ALA A 140 -16.56 1.88 -7.12
CA ALA A 140 -17.33 0.85 -7.82
C ALA A 140 -18.04 1.39 -9.08
N VAL A 141 -18.66 2.58 -8.99
CA VAL A 141 -19.29 3.24 -10.15
C VAL A 141 -18.27 3.63 -11.22
N ALA A 142 -17.05 4.01 -10.82
CA ALA A 142 -15.96 4.29 -11.75
C ALA A 142 -15.39 3.03 -12.44
N GLY A 143 -15.85 1.83 -12.08
CA GLY A 143 -15.49 0.59 -12.75
C GLY A 143 -14.16 -0.03 -12.31
N VAL A 144 -13.67 0.28 -11.10
CA VAL A 144 -12.41 -0.29 -10.61
C VAL A 144 -12.50 -1.81 -10.42
N ASP A 145 -11.41 -2.52 -10.67
CA ASP A 145 -11.30 -3.98 -10.50
C ASP A 145 -11.21 -4.39 -9.02
N GLY A 146 -10.77 -3.46 -8.17
CA GLY A 146 -10.61 -3.71 -6.76
C GLY A 146 -10.70 -2.47 -5.88
N ILE A 147 -11.10 -2.70 -4.64
CA ILE A 147 -11.22 -1.68 -3.60
C ILE A 147 -10.27 -2.05 -2.46
N ILE A 148 -9.44 -1.08 -2.06
CA ILE A 148 -8.56 -1.20 -0.90
C ILE A 148 -9.22 -0.48 0.27
N ALA A 149 -9.78 -1.26 1.19
CA ALA A 149 -10.38 -0.76 2.43
C ALA A 149 -9.26 -0.35 3.40
N VAL A 150 -8.97 0.95 3.44
CA VAL A 150 -7.96 1.55 4.32
C VAL A 150 -8.61 1.91 5.67
N CYS A 151 -8.59 0.93 6.57
CA CYS A 151 -9.30 0.97 7.84
C CYS A 151 -8.50 1.68 8.95
N ALA A 152 -9.11 1.75 10.13
CA ALA A 152 -8.45 2.22 11.35
C ALA A 152 -7.11 1.50 11.60
N GLY A 153 -6.11 2.23 12.06
CA GLY A 153 -4.76 1.73 12.32
C GLY A 153 -3.88 1.54 11.09
N ALA A 154 -4.31 1.92 9.87
CA ALA A 154 -3.43 2.00 8.70
C ALA A 154 -2.45 3.18 8.85
N GLY A 155 -1.21 3.03 8.36
CA GLY A 155 -0.22 4.11 8.37
C GLY A 155 -0.49 5.14 7.27
N GLY A 156 -0.14 6.41 7.52
CA GLY A 156 -0.46 7.49 6.58
C GLY A 156 -1.97 7.77 6.54
N HIS A 157 -2.48 8.26 5.41
CA HIS A 157 -3.90 8.60 5.28
C HIS A 157 -4.80 7.38 5.49
N ALA A 158 -5.66 7.43 6.51
CA ALA A 158 -6.44 6.29 6.95
C ALA A 158 -7.87 6.67 7.36
N GLY A 159 -8.78 5.71 7.31
CA GLY A 159 -10.13 5.86 7.83
C GLY A 159 -10.21 5.56 9.33
N ARG A 160 -11.34 5.93 9.95
CA ARG A 160 -11.65 5.60 11.36
C ARG A 160 -12.48 4.33 11.52
N MET A 161 -12.94 3.75 10.41
CA MET A 161 -13.83 2.59 10.45
C MET A 161 -13.06 1.32 10.82
N SER A 162 -13.69 0.50 11.65
CA SER A 162 -13.20 -0.84 11.98
C SER A 162 -13.04 -1.68 10.71
N PRO A 163 -11.99 -2.52 10.61
CA PRO A 163 -11.81 -3.43 9.49
C PRO A 163 -13.00 -4.38 9.31
N PHE A 164 -13.60 -4.86 10.40
CA PHE A 164 -14.79 -5.71 10.35
C PHE A 164 -15.97 -5.01 9.69
N ALA A 165 -16.24 -3.76 10.07
CA ALA A 165 -17.39 -3.00 9.55
C ALA A 165 -17.18 -2.62 8.08
N LEU A 166 -16.06 -1.96 7.76
CA LEU A 166 -15.83 -1.43 6.41
C LEU A 166 -15.75 -2.55 5.37
N SER A 167 -15.05 -3.65 5.67
CA SER A 167 -14.94 -4.77 4.72
C SER A 167 -16.27 -5.49 4.48
N SER A 168 -17.03 -5.79 5.52
CA SER A 168 -18.34 -6.45 5.38
C SER A 168 -19.34 -5.59 4.61
N GLU A 169 -19.39 -4.28 4.89
CA GLU A 169 -20.30 -3.36 4.20
C GLU A 169 -19.91 -3.11 2.74
N ILE A 170 -18.62 -3.05 2.40
CA ILE A 170 -18.17 -2.99 1.00
C ILE A 170 -18.57 -4.28 0.27
N ARG A 171 -18.33 -5.43 0.89
CA ARG A 171 -18.62 -6.73 0.25
C ARG A 171 -20.10 -6.95 -0.02
N ALA A 172 -21.00 -6.28 0.70
CA ALA A 172 -22.44 -6.34 0.45
C ALA A 172 -22.86 -5.74 -0.91
N PHE A 173 -22.02 -4.95 -1.58
CA PHE A 173 -22.34 -4.36 -2.89
C PHE A 173 -21.21 -4.45 -3.93
N PHE A 174 -20.04 -4.97 -3.57
CA PHE A 174 -18.88 -5.03 -4.46
C PHE A 174 -18.31 -6.43 -4.56
N ASP A 175 -18.44 -7.01 -5.75
CA ASP A 175 -18.00 -8.37 -6.06
C ASP A 175 -16.55 -8.45 -6.55
N GLY A 176 -15.91 -7.31 -6.85
CA GLY A 176 -14.52 -7.24 -7.29
C GLY A 176 -13.52 -7.60 -6.20
N THR A 177 -12.22 -7.37 -6.47
CA THR A 177 -11.16 -7.69 -5.50
C THR A 177 -11.25 -6.76 -4.30
N LEU A 178 -11.40 -7.33 -3.10
CA LEU A 178 -11.33 -6.55 -1.86
C LEU A 178 -9.96 -6.71 -1.21
N LEU A 179 -9.27 -5.61 -0.97
CA LEU A 179 -8.03 -5.60 -0.19
C LEU A 179 -8.30 -4.96 1.17
N LEU A 180 -7.74 -5.53 2.23
CA LEU A 180 -7.83 -4.96 3.56
C LEU A 180 -6.48 -4.35 3.97
N ALA A 181 -6.51 -3.10 4.41
CA ALA A 181 -5.37 -2.41 5.00
C ALA A 181 -5.67 -1.92 6.43
N GLY A 182 -4.65 -1.93 7.28
CA GLY A 182 -4.74 -1.48 8.68
C GLY A 182 -4.16 -2.49 9.66
N ALA A 183 -3.09 -2.11 10.37
CA ALA A 183 -2.44 -2.91 11.41
C ALA A 183 -2.05 -4.38 11.04
N LEU A 184 -1.78 -4.67 9.77
CA LEU A 184 -1.39 -6.01 9.29
C LEU A 184 0.13 -6.19 9.25
N ASN A 185 0.67 -7.21 9.95
CA ASN A 185 2.12 -7.48 10.00
C ASN A 185 2.52 -8.95 9.76
N THR A 186 1.64 -9.90 10.11
CA THR A 186 1.96 -11.33 10.17
C THR A 186 1.08 -12.13 9.22
N GLY A 187 1.47 -13.38 8.93
CA GLY A 187 0.64 -14.28 8.15
C GLY A 187 -0.70 -14.62 8.81
N ALA A 188 -0.77 -14.61 10.14
CA ALA A 188 -2.04 -14.75 10.86
C ALA A 188 -2.99 -13.57 10.58
N HIS A 189 -2.46 -12.34 10.47
CA HIS A 189 -3.27 -11.18 10.09
C HIS A 189 -3.77 -11.31 8.65
N VAL A 190 -2.95 -11.87 7.74
CA VAL A 190 -3.38 -12.18 6.37
C VAL A 190 -4.51 -13.22 6.38
N ALA A 191 -4.40 -14.28 7.19
CA ALA A 191 -5.46 -15.28 7.33
C ALA A 191 -6.77 -14.68 7.88
N ALA A 192 -6.67 -13.81 8.89
CA ALA A 192 -7.83 -13.11 9.43
C ALA A 192 -8.49 -12.18 8.39
N ALA A 193 -7.70 -11.42 7.63
CA ALA A 193 -8.21 -10.58 6.54
C ALA A 193 -9.01 -11.40 5.50
N ARG A 194 -8.45 -12.56 5.13
CA ARG A 194 -9.07 -13.51 4.21
C ARG A 194 -10.36 -14.10 4.76
N ALA A 195 -10.38 -14.46 6.04
CA ALA A 195 -11.57 -14.97 6.73
C ALA A 195 -12.70 -13.92 6.80
N MET A 196 -12.36 -12.63 6.89
CA MET A 196 -13.33 -11.52 6.84
C MET A 196 -13.85 -11.21 5.42
N GLY A 197 -13.42 -11.97 4.40
CA GLY A 197 -13.91 -11.84 3.03
C GLY A 197 -13.06 -10.95 2.11
N ALA A 198 -11.93 -10.42 2.60
CA ALA A 198 -10.94 -9.79 1.73
C ALA A 198 -10.23 -10.84 0.86
N ASP A 199 -9.84 -10.44 -0.34
CA ASP A 199 -9.03 -11.24 -1.25
C ASP A 199 -7.52 -11.03 -1.01
N LEU A 200 -7.07 -9.84 -0.59
CA LEU A 200 -5.65 -9.60 -0.32
C LEU A 200 -5.47 -8.77 0.97
N ALA A 201 -4.34 -8.99 1.64
CA ALA A 201 -3.85 -8.10 2.68
C ALA A 201 -2.96 -7.01 2.06
N TYR A 202 -3.14 -5.76 2.47
CA TYR A 202 -2.41 -4.60 2.00
C TYR A 202 -1.59 -4.01 3.14
N MET A 203 -0.28 -4.20 3.08
CA MET A 203 0.62 -4.04 4.23
C MET A 203 1.62 -2.91 3.96
N GLY A 204 1.60 -1.88 4.81
CA GLY A 204 2.51 -0.73 4.73
C GLY A 204 3.67 -0.83 5.72
N THR A 205 3.46 -0.43 6.98
CA THR A 205 4.50 -0.28 8.01
C THR A 205 5.44 -1.48 8.15
N ARG A 206 4.92 -2.71 8.03
CA ARG A 206 5.74 -3.94 8.03
C ARG A 206 6.79 -3.98 6.91
N PHE A 207 6.48 -3.47 5.73
CA PHE A 207 7.39 -3.39 4.59
C PHE A 207 8.32 -2.17 4.64
N ILE A 208 7.97 -1.09 5.35
CA ILE A 208 8.93 -0.04 5.70
C ILE A 208 10.10 -0.62 6.51
N ALA A 209 9.79 -1.53 7.43
CA ALA A 209 10.76 -2.29 8.22
C ALA A 209 11.40 -3.46 7.44
N THR A 210 11.93 -3.17 6.25
CA THR A 210 12.74 -4.11 5.45
C THR A 210 14.05 -3.45 5.03
N ARG A 211 15.04 -4.24 4.61
CA ARG A 211 16.34 -3.69 4.19
C ARG A 211 16.23 -2.87 2.90
N GLU A 212 15.41 -3.33 1.96
CA GLU A 212 15.22 -2.80 0.62
C GLU A 212 14.38 -1.52 0.58
N ALA A 213 13.59 -1.23 1.63
CA ALA A 213 12.86 0.03 1.73
C ALA A 213 13.81 1.23 1.76
N MET A 214 13.48 2.29 1.04
CA MET A 214 14.28 3.53 0.94
C MET A 214 14.17 4.43 2.18
N SER A 215 13.34 4.07 3.15
CA SER A 215 13.16 4.85 4.37
C SER A 215 14.48 5.07 5.11
N PRO A 216 14.72 6.27 5.66
CA PRO A 216 15.91 6.56 6.45
C PRO A 216 16.10 5.55 7.59
N PRO A 217 17.35 5.20 7.96
CA PRO A 217 17.61 4.31 9.09
C PRO A 217 16.93 4.75 10.39
N ALA A 218 16.83 6.06 10.63
CA ALA A 218 16.14 6.62 11.79
C ALA A 218 14.62 6.33 11.79
N HIS A 219 13.97 6.35 10.62
CA HIS A 219 12.56 5.97 10.51
C HIS A 219 12.35 4.49 10.83
N LYS A 220 13.23 3.63 10.29
CA LYS A 220 13.20 2.18 10.58
C LYS A 220 13.45 1.91 12.06
N ALA A 221 14.42 2.58 12.69
CA ALA A 221 14.69 2.45 14.12
C ALA A 221 13.50 2.89 14.98
N MET A 222 12.84 3.99 14.60
CA MET A 222 11.64 4.47 15.30
C MET A 222 10.47 3.48 15.19
N ILE A 223 10.29 2.83 14.03
CA ILE A 223 9.31 1.75 13.87
C ILE A 223 9.61 0.58 14.81
N LEU A 224 10.87 0.20 14.99
CA LEU A 224 11.25 -0.90 15.91
C LEU A 224 11.05 -0.56 17.39
N ALA A 225 11.08 0.72 17.73
CA ALA A 225 10.95 1.19 19.11
C ALA A 225 9.50 1.52 19.50
N ALA A 226 8.64 1.80 18.51
CA ALA A 226 7.29 2.28 18.74
C ALA A 226 6.28 1.18 19.05
N SER A 227 5.24 1.57 19.78
CA SER A 227 4.03 0.80 20.06
C SER A 227 2.80 1.50 19.47
N ALA A 228 1.63 0.86 19.56
CA ALA A 228 0.39 1.44 19.04
C ALA A 228 0.05 2.80 19.67
N SER A 229 0.38 3.02 20.95
CA SER A 229 0.12 4.30 21.64
C SER A 229 1.01 5.45 21.15
N ASP A 230 2.09 5.14 20.44
CA ASP A 230 3.02 6.12 19.89
C ASP A 230 2.60 6.61 18.50
N VAL A 231 1.44 6.15 18.00
CA VAL A 231 0.85 6.57 16.74
C VAL A 231 -0.24 7.62 17.00
N LEU A 232 -0.13 8.77 16.34
CA LEU A 232 -1.08 9.86 16.41
C LEU A 232 -1.87 9.97 15.11
N TYR A 233 -3.20 9.84 15.21
CA TYR A 233 -4.13 10.10 14.12
C TYR A 233 -4.51 11.58 14.10
N THR A 234 -4.10 12.33 13.06
CA THR A 234 -4.30 13.78 12.98
C THR A 234 -4.35 14.28 11.53
N ASP A 235 -5.11 15.35 11.28
CA ASP A 235 -5.11 16.11 10.03
C ASP A 235 -4.17 17.33 10.09
N ARG A 236 -3.55 17.60 11.25
CA ARG A 236 -2.77 18.81 11.49
C ARG A 236 -1.40 18.84 10.78
N ILE A 237 -1.01 17.74 10.14
CA ILE A 237 0.27 17.63 9.41
C ILE A 237 0.11 17.89 7.91
N SER A 238 -0.95 17.37 7.29
CA SER A 238 -1.17 17.44 5.84
C SER A 238 -2.58 17.93 5.42
N GLY A 239 -3.40 18.36 6.38
CA GLY A 239 -4.79 18.73 6.16
C GLY A 239 -5.74 17.57 5.86
N VAL A 240 -5.23 16.33 5.79
CA VAL A 240 -6.00 15.10 5.71
C VAL A 240 -5.59 14.21 6.85
N HIS A 241 -6.56 13.58 7.50
CA HIS A 241 -6.26 12.69 8.59
C HIS A 241 -5.33 11.54 8.18
N ALA A 242 -4.25 11.40 8.92
CA ALA A 242 -3.25 10.36 8.76
C ALA A 242 -2.64 9.95 10.10
N ASN A 243 -2.05 8.76 10.13
CA ASN A 243 -1.33 8.22 11.29
C ASN A 243 0.17 8.48 11.18
N PHE A 244 0.71 9.16 12.19
CA PHE A 244 2.12 9.56 12.31
C PHE A 244 2.76 9.06 13.61
N LEU A 245 4.06 8.81 13.59
CA LEU A 245 4.83 8.50 14.80
C LEU A 245 5.03 9.77 15.64
N ARG A 246 4.58 9.75 16.89
CA ARG A 246 4.74 10.85 17.84
C ARG A 246 6.19 11.32 17.97
N ASP A 247 7.14 10.40 18.03
CA ASP A 247 8.57 10.72 18.15
C ASP A 247 9.11 11.48 16.94
N SER A 248 8.56 11.25 15.74
CA SER A 248 8.96 12.01 14.54
C SER A 248 8.42 13.44 14.55
N ILE A 249 7.25 13.66 15.15
CA ILE A 249 6.66 14.99 15.36
C ILE A 249 7.53 15.77 16.36
N LEU A 250 7.90 15.14 17.47
CA LEU A 250 8.80 15.71 18.47
C LEU A 250 10.17 16.04 17.87
N ALA A 251 10.75 15.12 17.09
CA ALA A 251 12.02 15.33 16.41
C ALA A 251 11.98 16.48 15.38
N ALA A 252 10.80 16.78 14.83
CA ALA A 252 10.57 17.93 13.95
C ALA A 252 10.35 19.26 14.72
N GLY A 253 10.42 19.25 16.05
CA GLY A 253 10.26 20.43 16.90
C GLY A 253 8.80 20.82 17.17
N LEU A 254 7.86 19.89 16.98
CA LEU A 254 6.43 20.10 17.22
C LEU A 254 5.96 19.33 18.44
N ASP A 255 4.95 19.85 19.13
CA ASP A 255 4.27 19.14 20.21
C ASP A 255 3.12 18.29 19.63
N PRO A 256 3.16 16.95 19.74
CA PRO A 256 2.09 16.09 19.25
C PRO A 256 0.74 16.30 19.94
N ASP A 257 0.73 16.87 21.15
CA ASP A 257 -0.48 17.14 21.91
C ASP A 257 -1.01 18.59 21.69
N ALA A 258 -0.25 19.42 20.99
CA ALA A 258 -0.59 20.82 20.71
C ALA A 258 -0.23 21.25 19.26
N LEU A 259 -0.52 20.41 18.28
CA LEU A 259 -0.26 20.70 16.87
C LEU A 259 -1.07 21.92 16.36
N PRO A 260 -0.45 22.84 15.60
CA PRO A 260 -1.14 23.99 15.01
C PRO A 260 -2.17 23.53 13.97
N ALA A 261 -3.17 24.37 13.70
CA ALA A 261 -4.12 24.11 12.63
C ALA A 261 -3.43 24.10 11.26
N HIS A 262 -3.82 23.15 10.40
CA HIS A 262 -3.39 23.08 9.00
C HIS A 262 -4.52 23.53 8.09
N GLU A 263 -4.23 24.36 7.09
CA GLU A 263 -5.23 24.84 6.13
C GLU A 263 -5.28 23.96 4.88
N GLY A 264 -6.18 22.98 4.87
CA GLY A 264 -6.50 22.18 3.68
C GLY A 264 -5.34 21.32 3.15
N LEU A 265 -5.53 20.75 1.96
CA LEU A 265 -4.56 19.89 1.25
C LEU A 265 -3.58 20.73 0.44
N ASP A 266 -2.29 20.67 0.78
CA ASP A 266 -1.19 21.22 -0.02
C ASP A 266 -0.12 20.16 -0.24
N MET A 267 -0.15 19.54 -1.41
CA MET A 267 0.79 18.48 -1.79
C MET A 267 2.26 18.89 -1.66
N ALA A 268 2.61 20.16 -1.91
CA ALA A 268 4.01 20.59 -1.81
C ALA A 268 4.46 20.71 -0.34
N ALA A 269 3.59 21.25 0.52
CA ALA A 269 3.82 21.30 1.95
C ALA A 269 3.84 19.89 2.57
N ASP A 270 2.94 19.01 2.15
CA ASP A 270 2.86 17.62 2.60
C ASP A 270 4.15 16.87 2.28
N VAL A 271 4.64 16.97 1.03
CA VAL A 271 5.91 16.34 0.63
C VAL A 271 7.07 16.85 1.50
N LYS A 272 7.04 18.10 1.96
CA LYS A 272 8.05 18.65 2.86
C LYS A 272 7.90 18.07 4.28
N ALA A 273 6.69 18.03 4.82
CA ALA A 273 6.41 17.50 6.15
C ALA A 273 6.79 16.00 6.26
N TRP A 274 6.43 15.20 5.26
CA TRP A 274 6.64 13.74 5.26
C TRP A 274 8.12 13.31 5.16
N LYS A 275 9.03 14.24 4.85
CA LYS A 275 10.48 13.98 4.91
C LYS A 275 10.98 13.79 6.34
N THR A 276 10.34 14.44 7.31
CA THR A 276 10.80 14.50 8.71
C THR A 276 9.76 14.01 9.70
N ILE A 277 8.47 14.13 9.37
CA ILE A 277 7.36 13.60 10.16
C ILE A 277 6.90 12.31 9.49
N TRP A 278 7.15 11.20 10.15
CA TRP A 278 7.05 9.88 9.53
C TRP A 278 5.78 9.15 9.91
N SER A 279 5.19 8.49 8.92
CA SER A 279 3.98 7.70 9.07
C SER A 279 4.27 6.27 9.53
N ALA A 280 3.39 5.74 10.38
CA ALA A 280 3.31 4.33 10.74
C ALA A 280 1.86 3.98 11.12
N GLY A 281 1.46 2.72 10.96
CA GLY A 281 0.16 2.24 11.41
C GLY A 281 0.24 1.69 12.83
N GLU A 282 -0.91 1.57 13.49
CA GLU A 282 -1.05 1.10 14.88
C GLU A 282 -0.51 -0.33 15.09
N GLY A 283 -0.37 -1.12 14.02
CA GLY A 283 0.31 -2.42 14.07
C GLY A 283 1.80 -2.33 14.43
N VAL A 284 2.41 -1.15 14.50
CA VAL A 284 3.86 -0.97 14.68
C VAL A 284 4.48 -1.80 15.82
N GLY A 285 3.76 -1.98 16.94
CA GLY A 285 4.26 -2.76 18.09
C GLY A 285 4.50 -4.25 17.83
N GLY A 286 4.03 -4.80 16.69
CA GLY A 286 4.34 -6.16 16.25
C GLY A 286 5.59 -6.28 15.37
N ILE A 287 6.36 -5.21 15.20
CA ILE A 287 7.51 -5.14 14.30
C ILE A 287 8.80 -5.03 15.11
N SER A 288 9.60 -6.10 15.14
CA SER A 288 10.81 -6.18 15.98
C SER A 288 12.10 -6.46 15.20
N ASP A 289 12.08 -6.45 13.88
CA ASP A 289 13.23 -6.78 13.03
C ASP A 289 13.20 -6.09 11.65
N LEU A 290 14.35 -6.11 10.94
CA LEU A 290 14.54 -5.57 9.59
C LEU A 290 15.01 -6.65 8.60
N PRO A 291 14.16 -7.64 8.28
CA PRO A 291 14.50 -8.69 7.32
C PRO A 291 14.64 -8.12 5.89
N GLY A 292 15.20 -8.93 4.98
CA GLY A 292 14.98 -8.70 3.56
C GLY A 292 13.52 -8.96 3.17
N ALA A 293 13.00 -8.26 2.18
CA ALA A 293 11.62 -8.38 1.70
C ALA A 293 11.26 -9.82 1.34
N ALA A 294 12.17 -10.55 0.68
CA ALA A 294 11.96 -11.95 0.36
C ALA A 294 11.82 -12.86 1.59
N ALA A 295 12.65 -12.63 2.62
CA ALA A 295 12.59 -13.36 3.88
C ALA A 295 11.31 -13.04 4.67
N LEU A 296 10.89 -11.77 4.66
CA LEU A 296 9.62 -11.34 5.24
C LEU A 296 8.43 -12.03 4.56
N CYS A 297 8.36 -12.00 3.23
CA CYS A 297 7.30 -12.68 2.46
C CYS A 297 7.28 -14.20 2.73
N ALA A 298 8.44 -14.85 2.81
CA ALA A 298 8.53 -16.27 3.16
C ALA A 298 7.97 -16.54 4.56
N ARG A 299 8.31 -15.70 5.55
CA ARG A 299 7.81 -15.79 6.92
C ARG A 299 6.28 -15.61 6.98
N ILE A 300 5.76 -14.54 6.37
CA ILE A 300 4.32 -14.28 6.29
C ILE A 300 3.61 -15.46 5.62
N GLY A 301 4.18 -16.03 4.55
CA GLY A 301 3.61 -17.19 3.87
C GLY A 301 3.55 -18.46 4.74
N ALA A 302 4.58 -18.70 5.55
CA ALA A 302 4.59 -19.81 6.51
C ALA A 302 3.55 -19.61 7.62
N GLU A 303 3.54 -18.43 8.24
CA GLU A 303 2.58 -18.05 9.28
C GLU A 303 1.13 -18.11 8.77
N TYR A 304 0.88 -17.67 7.54
CA TYR A 304 -0.44 -17.69 6.90
C TYR A 304 -0.97 -19.12 6.76
N ARG A 305 -0.13 -20.03 6.23
CA ARG A 305 -0.50 -21.44 6.11
C ARG A 305 -0.70 -22.10 7.47
N ALA A 306 0.13 -21.79 8.45
CA ALA A 306 0.00 -22.30 9.81
C ALA A 306 -1.30 -21.83 10.47
N ALA A 307 -1.66 -20.55 10.33
CA ALA A 307 -2.89 -19.99 10.85
C ALA A 307 -4.14 -20.64 10.22
N LEU A 308 -4.15 -20.83 8.90
CA LEU A 308 -5.24 -21.54 8.22
C LEU A 308 -5.37 -22.99 8.71
N ALA A 309 -4.26 -23.70 8.84
CA ALA A 309 -4.26 -25.08 9.33
C ALA A 309 -4.76 -25.17 10.78
N GLY A 310 -4.36 -24.21 11.64
CA GLY A 310 -4.81 -24.15 13.03
C GLY A 310 -6.31 -23.93 13.16
N VAL A 311 -6.88 -23.01 12.38
CA VAL A 311 -8.35 -22.75 12.39
C VAL A 311 -9.14 -23.96 11.87
N LEU A 312 -8.64 -24.67 10.85
CA LEU A 312 -9.32 -25.86 10.31
C LEU A 312 -9.22 -27.09 11.22
N ALA A 313 -8.28 -27.09 12.15
CA ALA A 313 -8.09 -28.16 13.12
C ALA A 313 -8.85 -27.92 14.44
N ASP A 314 -9.54 -26.78 14.58
CA ASP A 314 -10.37 -26.45 15.74
C ASP A 314 -11.65 -27.33 15.74
N PRO A 315 -12.03 -27.96 16.87
CA PRO A 315 -13.12 -28.92 16.95
C PRO A 315 -14.53 -28.36 16.71
#